data_AF-A0A239PAD4-F1
#
_entry.id   AF-A0A239PAD4-F1
#
_cell.length_a   1.000
_cell.length_b   1.000
_cell.length_c   1.000
_cell.angle_alpha   90.00
_cell.angle_beta   90.00
_cell.angle_gamma   90.00
#
_symmetry.space_group_name_H-M   'P 1'
#
loop_
_entity.id
_entity.type
_entity.pdbx_description
1 polymer ?
#
loop_
_entity_poly.entity_id
_entity_poly.type
_entity_poly.pdbx_seq_one_letter_code
_entity_poly.pdbx_strand_id
1 'polypeptide(L)'
;LWIAGEKDGHPALARWTGREWRPVPRPPIPRVYKDQGETSVRDIAVGDQGEVWVLGSMYWICGEEEMTCIRPVLMKWDGVRWTVKVMPERSSIGSIVSDGAGGLWATAPRNLAHFTGGEWENHPIARGPLGGRTVAQLARRPGASTVWAVGQDGTEDEKMPFSNGAIWKMDP
;
A
#
# COMPACT_ATOMS: atom_id res chain seq x y z
N LEU A 1 -15.82 -10.49 -4.36
CA LEU A 1 -14.41 -10.47 -4.80
C LEU A 1 -14.14 -9.18 -5.54
N TRP A 2 -12.95 -8.62 -5.34
CA TRP A 2 -12.49 -7.40 -6.00
C TRP A 2 -11.16 -7.67 -6.68
N ILE A 3 -10.89 -6.97 -7.78
CA ILE A 3 -9.59 -6.97 -8.45
C ILE A 3 -9.23 -5.54 -8.83
N ALA A 4 -8.00 -5.14 -8.55
CA ALA A 4 -7.41 -3.91 -9.05
C ALA A 4 -6.24 -4.25 -9.98
N GLY A 5 -6.02 -3.38 -10.96
CA GLY A 5 -4.95 -3.52 -11.95
C GLY A 5 -4.97 -2.33 -12.88
N GLU A 6 -4.45 -2.49 -14.08
CA GLU A 6 -4.37 -1.42 -15.07
C GLU A 6 -5.19 -1.77 -16.31
N LYS A 7 -5.85 -0.77 -16.87
CA LYS A 7 -6.55 -0.84 -18.15
C LYS A 7 -6.24 0.40 -18.95
N ASP A 8 -5.72 0.21 -20.16
CA ASP A 8 -5.32 1.29 -21.07
C ASP A 8 -4.34 2.28 -20.40
N GLY A 9 -3.41 1.75 -19.58
CA GLY A 9 -2.45 2.54 -18.81
C GLY A 9 -3.00 3.17 -17.53
N HIS A 10 -4.30 3.06 -17.23
CA HIS A 10 -4.88 3.69 -16.05
C HIS A 10 -5.25 2.68 -14.96
N PRO A 11 -5.17 3.07 -13.67
CA PRO A 11 -5.72 2.25 -12.59
C PRO A 11 -7.19 1.91 -12.83
N ALA A 12 -7.52 0.63 -12.65
CA ALA A 12 -8.84 0.08 -12.83
C ALA A 12 -9.21 -0.82 -11.64
N LEU A 13 -10.50 -0.85 -11.31
CA LEU A 13 -11.08 -1.69 -10.27
C LEU A 13 -12.31 -2.41 -10.85
N ALA A 14 -12.47 -3.69 -10.54
CA ALA A 14 -13.66 -4.44 -10.89
C ALA A 14 -14.17 -5.29 -9.71
N ARG A 15 -15.50 -5.41 -9.62
CA ARG A 15 -16.20 -6.22 -8.62
C ARG A 15 -16.79 -7.46 -9.26
N TRP A 16 -16.52 -8.63 -8.69
CA TRP A 16 -17.23 -9.85 -9.05
C TRP A 16 -18.64 -9.83 -8.44
N THR A 17 -19.65 -10.05 -9.28
CA THR A 17 -21.07 -10.08 -8.88
C THR A 17 -21.60 -11.46 -8.54
N GLY A 18 -20.76 -12.50 -8.65
CA GLY A 18 -21.21 -13.90 -8.64
C GLY A 18 -21.40 -14.48 -10.04
N ARG A 19 -21.51 -13.64 -11.08
CA ARG A 19 -21.68 -14.06 -12.48
C ARG A 19 -20.70 -13.42 -13.45
N GLU A 20 -20.43 -12.13 -13.23
CA GLU A 20 -19.57 -11.33 -14.11
C GLU A 20 -18.73 -10.34 -13.30
N TRP A 21 -17.61 -9.92 -13.88
CA TRP A 21 -16.83 -8.80 -13.39
C TRP A 21 -17.44 -7.50 -13.87
N ARG A 22 -17.82 -6.63 -12.93
CA ARG A 22 -18.32 -5.28 -13.25
C ARG A 22 -17.23 -4.25 -12.98
N PRO A 23 -16.79 -3.52 -14.02
CA PRO A 23 -15.84 -2.43 -13.82
C PRO A 23 -16.48 -1.31 -13.00
N VAL A 24 -15.69 -0.74 -12.10
CA VAL A 24 -16.02 0.49 -11.38
C VAL A 24 -15.54 1.69 -12.20
N PRO A 25 -16.17 2.87 -12.09
CA PRO A 25 -15.63 4.10 -12.67
C PRO A 25 -14.14 4.27 -12.35
N ARG A 26 -13.39 4.91 -13.25
CA ARG A 26 -11.95 5.13 -13.05
C ARG A 26 -11.71 6.14 -11.92
N PRO A 27 -10.67 5.96 -11.08
CA PRO A 27 -10.28 6.96 -10.11
C PRO A 27 -9.79 8.24 -10.85
N PRO A 28 -10.18 9.43 -10.40
CA PRO A 28 -9.74 10.70 -10.99
C PRO A 28 -8.32 11.02 -10.51
N ILE A 29 -7.30 10.39 -11.12
CA ILE A 29 -5.91 10.61 -10.74
C ILE A 29 -5.47 12.01 -11.17
N PRO A 30 -4.96 12.84 -10.24
CA PRO A 30 -4.50 14.18 -10.58
C PRO A 30 -3.19 14.13 -11.38
N ARG A 31 -3.01 15.09 -12.29
CA ARG A 31 -1.72 15.42 -12.92
C ARG A 31 -1.05 16.49 -12.05
N VAL A 32 -0.16 16.05 -11.15
CA VAL A 32 0.53 16.91 -10.17
C VAL A 32 1.89 17.36 -10.70
N TYR A 33 2.49 16.56 -11.59
CA TYR A 33 3.84 16.78 -12.10
C TYR A 33 3.85 17.07 -13.59
N LYS A 34 4.86 17.84 -14.02
CA LYS A 34 5.24 17.92 -15.44
C LYS A 34 5.74 16.55 -15.88
N ASP A 35 5.42 16.15 -17.11
CA ASP A 35 5.85 14.87 -17.68
C ASP A 35 5.45 13.66 -16.83
N GLN A 36 4.31 13.78 -16.14
CA GLN A 36 3.73 12.70 -15.35
C GLN A 36 3.26 11.58 -16.29
N GLY A 37 3.83 10.41 -16.11
CA GLY A 37 3.42 9.19 -16.77
C GLY A 37 2.14 8.60 -16.18
N GLU A 38 1.86 7.38 -16.55
CA GLU A 38 0.71 6.64 -16.02
C GLU A 38 0.95 6.16 -14.58
N THR A 39 -0.15 5.88 -13.87
CA THR A 39 -0.10 5.39 -12.48
C THR A 39 -0.25 3.89 -12.46
N SER A 40 0.72 3.17 -11.88
CA SER A 40 0.62 1.72 -11.74
C SER A 40 -0.13 1.32 -10.48
N VAL A 41 -0.78 0.16 -10.51
CA VAL A 41 -1.40 -0.44 -9.32
C VAL A 41 -0.39 -1.33 -8.60
N ARG A 42 -0.29 -1.19 -7.28
CA ARG A 42 0.64 -1.94 -6.44
C ARG A 42 -0.06 -2.95 -5.54
N ASP A 43 -1.11 -2.54 -4.85
CA ASP A 43 -1.79 -3.39 -3.87
C ASP A 43 -3.25 -2.96 -3.68
N ILE A 44 -4.07 -3.85 -3.12
CA ILE A 44 -5.51 -3.66 -2.86
C ILE A 44 -5.88 -4.15 -1.47
N ALA A 45 -6.63 -3.35 -0.73
CA ALA A 45 -7.26 -3.74 0.52
C ALA A 45 -8.77 -3.53 0.46
N VAL A 46 -9.54 -4.50 0.94
CA VAL A 46 -11.00 -4.41 1.05
C VAL A 46 -11.35 -4.31 2.52
N GLY A 47 -12.09 -3.28 2.88
CA GLY A 47 -12.55 -3.08 4.26
C GLY A 47 -13.85 -3.81 4.55
N ASP A 48 -14.14 -3.93 5.85
CA ASP A 48 -15.30 -4.68 6.35
C ASP A 48 -16.62 -3.97 6.02
N GLN A 49 -16.60 -2.66 5.71
CA GLN A 49 -17.79 -1.89 5.27
C GLN A 49 -17.98 -1.90 3.74
N GLY A 50 -17.12 -2.61 3.02
CA GLY A 50 -17.18 -2.74 1.56
C GLY A 50 -16.45 -1.64 0.79
N GLU A 51 -15.80 -0.71 1.48
CA GLU A 51 -14.86 0.22 0.88
C GLU A 51 -13.64 -0.52 0.34
N VAL A 52 -13.06 0.02 -0.73
CA VAL A 52 -11.87 -0.55 -1.36
C VAL A 52 -10.78 0.49 -1.40
N TRP A 53 -9.60 0.11 -0.95
CA TRP A 53 -8.39 0.89 -1.05
C TRP A 53 -7.48 0.29 -2.11
N VAL A 54 -6.94 1.13 -2.97
CA VAL A 54 -5.94 0.77 -3.97
C VAL A 54 -4.70 1.63 -3.73
N LEU A 55 -3.57 0.97 -3.54
CA LEU A 55 -2.27 1.61 -3.52
C LEU A 55 -1.74 1.64 -4.96
N GLY A 56 -1.37 2.83 -5.44
CA GLY A 56 -0.71 3.00 -6.72
C GLY A 56 0.63 3.74 -6.62
N SER A 57 1.36 3.76 -7.72
CA SER A 57 2.60 4.52 -7.89
C SER A 57 2.46 5.48 -9.07
N MET A 58 2.56 6.77 -8.80
CA MET A 58 2.68 7.81 -9.82
C MET A 58 4.14 7.92 -10.25
N TYR A 59 4.38 8.04 -11.56
CA TYR A 59 5.71 8.23 -12.11
C TYR A 59 5.81 9.54 -12.89
N TRP A 60 6.96 10.21 -12.84
CA TRP A 60 7.25 11.40 -13.64
C TRP A 60 8.76 11.54 -13.85
N ILE A 61 9.15 12.31 -14.86
CA ILE A 61 10.55 12.66 -15.07
C ILE A 61 10.92 13.86 -14.21
N CYS A 62 12.04 13.77 -13.48
CA CYS A 62 12.45 14.75 -12.49
C CYS A 62 13.97 14.93 -12.45
N GLY A 63 14.40 16.06 -11.89
CA GLY A 63 15.82 16.41 -11.78
C GLY A 63 16.44 16.82 -13.11
N GLU A 64 17.67 17.32 -13.05
CA GLU A 64 18.41 17.76 -14.24
C GLU A 64 18.87 16.57 -15.11
N GLU A 65 19.06 15.40 -14.49
CA GLU A 65 19.47 14.16 -15.17
C GLU A 65 18.28 13.34 -15.73
N GLU A 66 17.07 13.93 -15.77
CA GLU A 66 15.85 13.29 -16.31
C GLU A 66 15.58 11.88 -15.75
N MET A 67 15.64 11.74 -14.43
CA MET A 67 15.38 10.46 -13.75
C MET A 67 13.88 10.19 -13.58
N THR A 68 13.51 8.91 -13.52
CA THR A 68 12.14 8.49 -13.16
C THR A 68 11.93 8.61 -11.66
N CYS A 69 11.17 9.62 -11.25
CA CYS A 69 10.67 9.74 -9.88
C CYS A 69 9.40 8.90 -9.67
N ILE A 70 9.14 8.53 -8.41
CA ILE A 70 7.98 7.75 -7.98
C ILE A 70 7.33 8.39 -6.75
N ARG A 71 5.98 8.37 -6.69
CA ARG A 71 5.21 8.84 -5.52
C ARG A 71 4.03 7.91 -5.28
N PRO A 72 3.87 7.37 -4.06
CA PRO A 72 2.69 6.59 -3.74
C PRO A 72 1.42 7.45 -3.81
N VAL A 73 0.34 6.85 -4.29
CA VAL A 73 -1.00 7.44 -4.31
C VAL A 73 -1.98 6.44 -3.74
N LEU A 74 -2.83 6.91 -2.82
CA LEU A 74 -3.84 6.10 -2.19
C LEU A 74 -5.21 6.47 -2.75
N MET A 75 -5.94 5.47 -3.25
CA MET A 75 -7.25 5.65 -3.87
C MET A 75 -8.27 4.88 -3.03
N LYS A 76 -9.33 5.56 -2.56
CA LYS A 76 -10.44 4.95 -1.83
C LYS A 76 -11.71 4.98 -2.65
N TRP A 77 -12.33 3.84 -2.86
CA TRP A 77 -13.69 3.71 -3.35
C TRP A 77 -14.63 3.49 -2.16
N ASP A 78 -15.58 4.40 -1.94
CA ASP A 78 -16.54 4.31 -0.84
C ASP A 78 -17.83 3.56 -1.20
N GLY A 79 -17.89 2.96 -2.41
CA GLY A 79 -19.10 2.36 -2.96
C GLY A 79 -19.79 3.23 -4.01
N VAL A 80 -19.52 4.54 -4.01
CA VAL A 80 -20.18 5.52 -4.88
C VAL A 80 -19.17 6.41 -5.61
N ARG A 81 -18.10 6.83 -4.94
CA ARG A 81 -17.11 7.75 -5.47
C ARG A 81 -15.70 7.41 -5.02
N TRP A 82 -14.75 7.92 -5.80
CA TRP A 82 -13.34 7.86 -5.46
C TRP A 82 -12.91 9.06 -4.62
N THR A 83 -12.04 8.81 -3.65
CA THR A 83 -11.19 9.80 -3.00
C THR A 83 -9.74 9.44 -3.31
N VAL A 84 -8.96 10.39 -3.82
CA VAL A 84 -7.55 10.17 -4.18
C VAL A 84 -6.67 11.04 -3.30
N LYS A 85 -5.70 10.43 -2.63
CA LYS A 85 -4.71 11.10 -1.78
C LYS A 85 -3.31 10.81 -2.30
N VAL A 86 -2.65 11.85 -2.83
CA VAL A 86 -1.24 11.80 -3.18
C VAL A 86 -0.42 11.88 -1.89
N MET A 87 0.44 10.89 -1.65
CA MET A 87 1.21 10.79 -0.40
C MET A 87 2.30 11.87 -0.34
N PRO A 88 2.83 12.29 0.82
CA PRO A 88 4.01 13.17 0.87
C PRO A 88 5.22 12.65 0.07
N GLU A 89 6.13 13.54 -0.36
CA GLU A 89 7.24 13.18 -1.27
C GLU A 89 8.17 12.09 -0.74
N ARG A 90 8.41 12.05 0.57
CA ARG A 90 9.30 11.08 1.21
C ARG A 90 8.58 9.81 1.67
N SER A 91 7.33 9.61 1.25
CA SER A 91 6.57 8.41 1.62
C SER A 91 7.03 7.21 0.79
N SER A 92 7.30 6.13 1.50
CA SER A 92 7.50 4.81 0.90
C SER A 92 6.52 3.88 1.60
N ILE A 93 5.57 3.36 0.84
CA ILE A 93 4.62 2.34 1.30
C ILE A 93 4.55 1.23 0.26
N GLY A 94 4.63 -0.02 0.71
CA GLY A 94 4.79 -1.18 -0.17
C GLY A 94 3.56 -2.07 -0.27
N SER A 95 2.93 -2.36 0.86
CA SER A 95 1.72 -3.17 0.96
C SER A 95 0.73 -2.51 1.90
N ILE A 96 -0.57 -2.72 1.67
CA ILE A 96 -1.67 -2.22 2.49
C ILE A 96 -2.62 -3.35 2.89
N VAL A 97 -3.20 -3.25 4.08
CA VAL A 97 -4.31 -4.09 4.53
C VAL A 97 -5.31 -3.25 5.30
N SER A 98 -6.61 -3.57 5.22
CA SER A 98 -7.63 -2.90 6.03
C SER A 98 -7.37 -3.13 7.51
N ASP A 99 -7.64 -2.12 8.34
CA ASP A 99 -7.69 -2.26 9.79
C ASP A 99 -9.06 -2.78 10.30
N GLY A 100 -10.06 -2.90 9.42
CA GLY A 100 -11.44 -3.29 9.75
C GLY A 100 -12.32 -2.16 10.30
N ALA A 101 -11.78 -0.95 10.48
CA ALA A 101 -12.47 0.20 11.07
C ALA A 101 -12.56 1.41 10.11
N GLY A 102 -12.28 1.20 8.82
CA GLY A 102 -12.31 2.24 7.78
C GLY A 102 -10.95 2.87 7.48
N GLY A 103 -9.89 2.41 8.13
CA GLY A 103 -8.49 2.78 7.91
C GLY A 103 -7.66 1.66 7.30
N LEU A 104 -6.33 1.81 7.36
CA LEU A 104 -5.36 0.88 6.77
C LEU A 104 -4.10 0.72 7.61
N TRP A 105 -3.55 -0.48 7.64
CA TRP A 105 -2.13 -0.69 7.94
C TRP A 105 -1.34 -0.74 6.64
N ALA A 106 -0.14 -0.15 6.64
CA ALA A 106 0.78 -0.17 5.53
C ALA A 106 2.20 -0.52 5.96
N THR A 107 2.97 -1.15 5.07
CA THR A 107 4.42 -1.29 5.27
C THR A 107 5.10 0.03 5.01
N ALA A 108 6.09 0.40 5.83
CA ALA A 108 6.91 1.59 5.66
C ALA A 108 8.39 1.24 5.89
N PRO A 109 9.36 2.09 5.48
CA PRO A 109 10.78 1.83 5.75
C PRO A 109 11.03 1.64 7.25
N ARG A 110 11.34 0.39 7.61
CA ARG A 110 11.68 -0.06 8.96
C ARG A 110 10.55 -0.02 10.00
N ASN A 111 9.32 0.30 9.61
CA ASN A 111 8.15 0.44 10.48
C ASN A 111 6.88 -0.05 9.76
N LEU A 112 5.76 -0.06 10.46
CA LEU A 112 4.45 0.03 9.82
C LEU A 112 3.89 1.44 9.97
N ALA A 113 2.92 1.76 9.13
CA ALA A 113 2.16 2.99 9.25
C ALA A 113 0.66 2.66 9.35
N HIS A 114 -0.05 3.28 10.30
CA HIS A 114 -1.50 3.17 10.45
C HIS A 114 -2.15 4.43 9.90
N PHE A 115 -3.12 4.26 9.01
CA PHE A 115 -3.87 5.35 8.40
C PHE A 115 -5.28 5.41 8.97
N THR A 116 -5.57 6.44 9.76
CA THR A 116 -6.89 6.68 10.35
C THR A 116 -7.25 8.15 10.27
N GLY A 117 -8.54 8.46 10.07
CA GLY A 117 -9.00 9.86 10.07
C GLY A 117 -8.38 10.77 9.00
N GLY A 118 -7.66 10.23 8.01
CA GLY A 118 -6.93 11.03 7.03
C GLY A 118 -5.45 11.26 7.37
N GLU A 119 -4.94 10.72 8.47
CA GLU A 119 -3.58 10.91 8.96
C GLU A 119 -2.83 9.58 9.10
N TRP A 120 -1.49 9.66 9.07
CA TRP A 120 -0.61 8.49 9.20
C TRP A 120 0.13 8.54 10.53
N GLU A 121 0.10 7.44 11.26
CA GLU A 121 0.90 7.22 12.46
C GLU A 121 1.93 6.12 12.21
N ASN A 122 3.18 6.32 12.64
CA ASN A 122 4.21 5.30 12.50
C ASN A 122 4.21 4.37 13.72
N HIS A 123 4.16 3.07 13.47
CA HIS A 123 4.25 2.03 14.49
C HIS A 123 5.55 1.25 14.33
N PRO A 124 6.43 1.28 15.35
CA PRO A 124 7.69 0.54 15.31
C PRO A 124 7.44 -0.96 15.35
N ILE A 125 8.30 -1.70 14.66
CA ILE A 125 8.31 -3.16 14.68
C ILE A 125 9.55 -3.64 15.43
N ALA A 126 9.39 -4.67 16.25
CA ALA A 126 10.50 -5.31 16.93
C ALA A 126 11.54 -5.84 15.92
N ARG A 127 12.83 -5.67 16.24
CA ARG A 127 13.93 -6.25 15.46
C ARG A 127 13.91 -7.76 15.58
N GLY A 128 14.24 -8.44 14.48
CA GLY A 128 14.57 -9.86 14.53
C GLY A 128 15.94 -10.11 15.20
N PRO A 129 16.29 -11.38 15.47
CA PRO A 129 17.58 -11.74 16.05
C PRO A 129 18.81 -11.24 15.28
N LEU A 130 18.72 -11.06 13.96
CA LEU A 130 19.79 -10.51 13.14
C LEU A 130 19.76 -8.97 13.04
N GLY A 131 18.80 -8.31 13.70
CA GLY A 131 18.67 -6.85 13.78
C GLY A 131 17.78 -6.23 12.70
N GLY A 132 17.38 -7.03 11.71
CA GLY A 132 16.55 -6.60 10.59
C GLY A 132 15.08 -6.39 10.96
N ARG A 133 14.40 -5.57 10.16
CA ARG A 133 12.96 -5.25 10.34
C ARG A 133 12.25 -4.89 9.03
N THR A 134 12.70 -5.49 7.93
CA THR A 134 12.11 -5.23 6.61
C THR A 134 10.82 -6.03 6.50
N VAL A 135 9.70 -5.35 6.33
CA VAL A 135 8.39 -6.00 6.09
C VAL A 135 8.05 -5.94 4.62
N ALA A 136 7.74 -7.09 4.05
CA ALA A 136 7.35 -7.24 2.67
C ALA A 136 5.83 -7.16 2.51
N GLN A 137 5.07 -7.85 3.36
CA GLN A 137 3.62 -8.00 3.19
C GLN A 137 2.88 -8.07 4.53
N LEU A 138 1.62 -7.63 4.51
CA LEU A 138 0.71 -7.64 5.63
C LEU A 138 -0.51 -8.53 5.36
N ALA A 139 -1.06 -9.12 6.40
CA ALA A 139 -2.35 -9.82 6.36
C ALA A 139 -3.11 -9.57 7.66
N ARG A 140 -4.36 -9.11 7.56
CA ARG A 140 -5.27 -9.00 8.70
C ARG A 140 -6.03 -10.30 8.87
N ARG A 141 -6.20 -10.74 10.11
CA ARG A 141 -7.12 -11.81 10.45
C ARG A 141 -8.56 -11.31 10.32
N PRO A 142 -9.41 -11.90 9.45
CA PRO A 142 -10.81 -11.49 9.31
C PRO A 142 -11.55 -11.53 10.66
N GLY A 143 -12.35 -10.50 10.95
CA GLY A 143 -13.13 -10.41 12.20
C GLY A 143 -12.32 -10.08 13.46
N ALA A 144 -11.04 -9.70 13.33
CA ALA A 144 -10.20 -9.27 14.44
C ALA A 144 -9.34 -8.06 14.07
N SER A 145 -8.81 -7.32 15.05
CA SER A 145 -7.81 -6.26 14.79
C SER A 145 -6.42 -6.82 14.46
N THR A 146 -6.17 -8.10 14.73
CA THR A 146 -4.85 -8.73 14.56
C THR A 146 -4.33 -8.62 13.12
N VAL A 147 -3.11 -8.10 12.99
CA VAL A 147 -2.36 -8.04 11.74
C VAL A 147 -1.08 -8.85 11.87
N TRP A 148 -0.82 -9.68 10.86
CA TRP A 148 0.42 -10.39 10.66
C TRP A 148 1.27 -9.68 9.62
N ALA A 149 2.55 -9.57 9.90
CA ALA A 149 3.54 -9.03 8.97
C ALA A 149 4.57 -10.11 8.67
N VAL A 150 4.98 -10.22 7.41
CA VAL A 150 6.04 -11.13 6.98
C VAL A 150 7.13 -10.35 6.27
N GLY A 151 8.36 -10.79 6.42
CA GLY A 151 9.50 -10.11 5.81
C GLY A 151 10.83 -10.77 6.12
N GLN A 152 11.88 -9.96 6.09
CA GLN A 152 13.26 -10.40 6.19
C GLN A 152 13.91 -9.82 7.45
N ASP A 153 14.51 -10.70 8.23
CA ASP A 153 15.46 -10.37 9.27
C ASP A 153 16.86 -10.56 8.70
N GLY A 154 17.42 -9.50 8.11
CA GLY A 154 18.80 -9.47 7.65
C GLY A 154 19.70 -8.75 8.64
N THR A 155 20.98 -9.10 8.64
CA THR A 155 21.98 -8.26 9.33
C THR A 155 22.00 -6.84 8.77
N GLU A 156 22.21 -5.85 9.64
CA GLU A 156 22.56 -4.49 9.20
C GLU A 156 24.08 -4.35 8.95
N ASP A 157 24.90 -5.37 9.29
CA ASP A 157 26.34 -5.42 9.01
C ASP A 157 26.61 -5.92 7.58
N GLU A 158 27.16 -5.04 6.74
CA GLU A 158 27.49 -5.32 5.34
C GLU A 158 28.51 -6.45 5.15
N LYS A 159 29.31 -6.79 6.16
CA LYS A 159 30.40 -7.78 6.04
C LYS A 159 29.95 -9.23 6.22
N MET A 160 28.72 -9.48 6.69
CA MET A 160 28.23 -10.84 6.97
C MET A 160 26.75 -11.01 6.59
N PRO A 161 26.40 -11.12 5.28
CA PRO A 161 25.02 -11.03 4.80
C PRO A 161 24.20 -12.30 5.10
N PHE A 162 23.90 -12.54 6.37
CA PHE A 162 22.91 -13.51 6.78
C PHE A 162 21.52 -12.90 6.72
N SER A 163 20.55 -13.68 6.28
CA SER A 163 19.15 -13.29 6.39
C SER A 163 18.26 -14.49 6.68
N ASN A 164 17.23 -14.23 7.48
CA ASN A 164 16.16 -15.16 7.81
C ASN A 164 14.81 -14.57 7.40
N GLY A 165 13.81 -15.44 7.26
CA GLY A 165 12.42 -15.01 7.24
C GLY A 165 11.98 -14.59 8.64
N ALA A 166 11.15 -13.56 8.73
CA ALA A 166 10.56 -13.10 9.97
C ALA A 166 9.05 -12.95 9.85
N ILE A 167 8.36 -13.26 10.94
CA ILE A 167 6.92 -13.11 11.09
C ILE A 167 6.68 -12.32 12.36
N TRP A 168 5.90 -11.24 12.26
CA TRP A 168 5.46 -10.45 13.40
C TRP A 168 3.94 -10.57 13.53
N LYS A 169 3.48 -10.70 14.78
CA LYS A 169 2.07 -10.59 15.15
C LYS A 169 1.86 -9.26 15.85
N MET A 170 0.80 -8.56 15.48
CA MET A 170 0.36 -7.36 16.18
C MET A 170 -1.11 -7.50 16.51
N ASP A 171 -1.47 -7.11 17.72
CA ASP A 171 -2.85 -6.98 18.19
C ASP A 171 -3.06 -5.49 18.54
N PRO A 172 -3.43 -4.64 17.56
CA PRO A 172 -3.73 -3.23 17.78
C PRO A 172 -5.01 -3.02 18.59
#